data_AF-A0A855S9W7-F1
#
_entry.id   AF-A0A855S9W7-F1
#
_cell.length_a   1.000
_cell.length_b   1.000
_cell.length_c   1.000
_cell.angle_alpha   90.00
_cell.angle_beta   90.00
_cell.angle_gamma   90.00
#
_symmetry.space_group_name_H-M   'P 1'
#
loop_
_entity.id
_entity.type
_entity.pdbx_description
1 polymer ?
#
loop_
_entity_poly.entity_id
_entity_poly.type
_entity_poly.pdbx_seq_one_letter_code
_entity_poly.pdbx_strand_id
1 'polypeptide(L)'
;MISWPCFLKLEGDDELIYLSSESDLMEECQSLIWSDADVIVDSNGQQFTFTLSKTNAFCFQMKGELLSLEAVTALIQAHEFSKAEMCLTKIQFRAIDDAIESLSFQQ
;
A
#
# COMPACT_ATOMS: atom_id res chain seq x y z
N MET A 1 6.56 -12.33 8.16
CA MET A 1 5.35 -11.78 8.81
C MET A 1 5.25 -10.34 8.35
N ILE A 2 4.06 -9.88 8.01
CA ILE A 2 3.85 -8.50 7.52
C ILE A 2 3.96 -7.54 8.68
N SER A 3 4.65 -6.41 8.49
CA SER A 3 4.79 -5.36 9.50
C SER A 3 3.79 -4.24 9.21
N TRP A 4 2.69 -4.22 9.96
CA TRP A 4 1.70 -3.14 9.88
C TRP A 4 2.20 -1.88 10.60
N PRO A 5 1.84 -0.65 10.15
CA PRO A 5 0.92 -0.36 9.05
C PRO A 5 1.53 -0.62 7.66
N CYS A 6 0.66 -0.89 6.69
CA CYS A 6 1.02 -1.12 5.30
C CYS A 6 0.17 -0.24 4.37
N PHE A 7 0.50 -0.22 3.09
CA PHE A 7 -0.45 0.21 2.07
C PHE A 7 -0.65 -0.87 1.02
N LEU A 8 -1.86 -0.93 0.47
CA LEU A 8 -2.22 -1.71 -0.71
C LEU A 8 -2.11 -0.81 -1.94
N LYS A 9 -1.33 -1.26 -2.91
CA LYS A 9 -1.24 -0.67 -4.24
C LYS A 9 -2.05 -1.50 -5.23
N LEU A 10 -3.03 -0.87 -5.85
CA LEU A 10 -3.86 -1.49 -6.90
C LEU A 10 -3.12 -1.47 -8.25
N GLU A 11 -3.29 -2.53 -9.05
CA GLU A 11 -2.80 -2.53 -10.43
C GLU A 11 -3.67 -1.61 -11.30
N GLY A 12 -3.03 -0.72 -12.05
CA GLY A 12 -3.69 0.11 -13.06
C GLY A 12 -4.16 1.49 -12.58
N ASP A 13 -4.09 1.76 -11.28
CA ASP A 13 -4.24 3.10 -10.70
C ASP A 13 -3.01 3.45 -9.84
N ASP A 14 -2.82 4.74 -9.62
CA ASP A 14 -1.86 5.27 -8.63
C ASP A 14 -2.50 5.33 -7.23
N GLU A 15 -3.71 4.81 -7.06
CA GLU A 15 -4.40 4.69 -5.78
C GLU A 15 -3.64 3.78 -4.79
N LEU A 16 -3.41 4.31 -3.59
CA LEU A 16 -2.82 3.63 -2.45
C LEU A 16 -3.82 3.65 -1.32
N ILE A 17 -4.07 2.48 -0.72
CA ILE A 17 -5.00 2.32 0.38
C ILE A 17 -4.20 2.05 1.64
N TYR A 18 -4.35 2.91 2.63
CA TYR A 18 -3.75 2.71 3.94
C TYR A 18 -4.43 1.55 4.67
N LEU A 19 -3.62 0.70 5.28
CA LEU A 19 -4.08 -0.46 6.04
C LEU A 19 -3.34 -0.49 7.38
N SER A 20 -4.07 -0.30 8.47
CA SER A 20 -3.48 -0.38 9.82
C SER A 20 -3.36 -1.82 10.31
N SER A 21 -4.16 -2.73 9.74
CA SER A 21 -4.22 -4.14 10.15
C SER A 21 -4.70 -5.06 9.02
N GLU A 22 -4.57 -6.37 9.23
CA GLU A 22 -5.13 -7.39 8.31
C GLU A 22 -6.66 -7.30 8.22
N SER A 23 -7.33 -6.86 9.30
CA SER A 23 -8.79 -6.68 9.30
C SER A 23 -9.20 -5.57 8.34
N ASP A 24 -8.47 -4.45 8.32
CA ASP A 24 -8.71 -3.34 7.39
C ASP A 24 -8.62 -3.85 5.95
N LEU A 25 -7.61 -4.69 5.65
CA LEU A 25 -7.47 -5.28 4.32
C LEU A 25 -8.71 -6.10 3.94
N MET A 26 -9.29 -6.85 4.88
CA MET A 26 -10.51 -7.62 4.65
C MET A 26 -11.70 -6.70 4.34
N GLU A 27 -11.87 -5.61 5.07
CA GLU A 27 -12.96 -4.65 4.85
C GLU A 27 -12.82 -3.94 3.51
N GLU A 28 -11.60 -3.49 3.20
CA GLU A 28 -11.26 -2.85 1.93
C GLU A 28 -11.48 -3.82 0.76
N CYS A 29 -11.04 -5.09 0.87
CA CYS A 29 -11.27 -6.12 -0.14
C CYS A 29 -12.75 -6.47 -0.40
N GLN A 30 -13.64 -6.17 0.56
CA GLN A 30 -15.09 -6.35 0.36
C GLN A 30 -15.71 -5.21 -0.45
N SER A 31 -15.12 -4.02 -0.36
CA SER A 31 -15.61 -2.81 -1.00
C SER A 31 -14.93 -2.53 -2.35
N LEU A 32 -13.67 -2.95 -2.49
CA LEU A 32 -12.80 -2.67 -3.64
C LEU A 32 -12.68 -3.86 -4.57
N ILE A 33 -12.48 -3.56 -5.85
CA ILE A 33 -12.15 -4.56 -6.86
C ILE A 33 -10.63 -4.72 -6.86
N TRP A 34 -10.16 -5.80 -6.26
CA TRP A 34 -8.74 -6.15 -6.18
C TRP A 34 -8.44 -7.39 -7.05
N SER A 35 -7.17 -7.58 -7.39
CA SER A 35 -6.65 -8.64 -8.26
C SER A 35 -5.40 -9.30 -7.65
N ASP A 36 -5.01 -10.45 -8.17
CA ASP A 36 -3.77 -11.13 -7.78
C ASP A 36 -2.49 -10.35 -8.15
N ALA A 37 -2.62 -9.31 -8.98
CA ALA A 37 -1.52 -8.42 -9.34
C ALA A 37 -1.29 -7.29 -8.32
N ASP A 38 -2.23 -7.07 -7.41
CA ASP A 38 -2.11 -6.04 -6.38
C ASP A 38 -1.04 -6.41 -5.36
N VAL A 39 -0.37 -5.39 -4.85
CA VAL A 39 0.77 -5.56 -3.94
C VAL A 39 0.58 -4.76 -2.67
N ILE A 40 0.85 -5.40 -1.55
CA ILE A 40 0.93 -4.77 -0.24
C ILE A 40 2.39 -4.43 0.03
N VAL A 41 2.65 -3.24 0.52
CA VAL A 41 3.98 -2.80 0.94
C VAL A 41 3.93 -2.52 2.42
N ASP A 42 4.79 -3.21 3.17
CA ASP A 42 4.92 -3.02 4.60
C ASP A 42 5.82 -1.84 4.95
N SER A 43 5.89 -1.50 6.23
CA SER A 43 6.69 -0.37 6.71
C SER A 43 8.20 -0.55 6.56
N ASN A 44 8.67 -1.76 6.21
CA ASN A 44 10.07 -2.04 5.85
C ASN A 44 10.33 -1.91 4.33
N GLY A 45 9.31 -1.58 3.53
CA GLY A 45 9.37 -1.60 2.08
C GLY A 45 9.24 -2.99 1.48
N GLN A 46 8.92 -4.01 2.28
CA GLN A 46 8.74 -5.37 1.77
C GLN A 46 7.41 -5.46 1.04
N GLN A 47 7.50 -5.89 -0.22
CA GLN A 47 6.35 -6.15 -1.05
C GLN A 47 5.80 -7.56 -0.78
N PHE A 48 4.48 -7.67 -0.74
CA PHE A 48 3.75 -8.92 -0.59
C PHE A 48 2.60 -8.94 -1.60
N THR A 49 2.44 -10.03 -2.33
CA THR A 49 1.19 -10.32 -3.03
C THR A 49 0.27 -11.07 -2.07
N PHE A 50 -1.04 -10.99 -2.30
CA PHE A 50 -2.00 -11.74 -1.50
C PHE A 50 -3.04 -12.38 -2.41
N THR A 51 -3.53 -13.54 -1.99
CA THR A 51 -4.62 -14.24 -2.67
C THR A 51 -5.66 -14.65 -1.65
N LEU A 52 -6.93 -14.52 -1.99
CA LEU A 52 -8.03 -14.99 -1.15
C LEU A 52 -8.30 -16.45 -1.45
N SER A 53 -8.09 -17.31 -0.46
CA SER A 53 -8.46 -18.72 -0.54
C SER A 53 -9.99 -18.88 -0.50
N LYS A 54 -10.48 -20.04 -0.97
CA LYS A 54 -11.92 -20.40 -0.92
C LYS A 54 -12.53 -20.37 0.48
N THR A 55 -11.71 -20.38 1.52
CA THR A 55 -12.09 -20.32 2.93
C THR A 55 -12.08 -18.89 3.49
N ASN A 56 -12.03 -17.86 2.65
CA ASN A 56 -11.92 -16.45 3.06
C ASN A 56 -10.67 -16.15 3.91
N ALA A 57 -9.59 -16.90 3.67
CA ALA A 57 -8.29 -16.67 4.31
C ALA A 57 -7.34 -16.00 3.32
N PHE A 58 -6.66 -14.94 3.76
CA PHE A 58 -5.61 -14.29 2.97
C PHE A 58 -4.32 -15.11 3.04
N CYS A 59 -3.76 -15.38 1.87
CA CYS A 59 -2.44 -15.98 1.74
C CYS A 59 -1.48 -14.95 1.19
N PHE A 60 -0.56 -14.47 2.03
CA PHE A 60 0.46 -13.50 1.66
C PHE A 60 1.72 -14.20 1.15
N GLN A 61 2.28 -13.72 0.04
CA GLN A 61 3.53 -14.20 -0.52
C GLN A 61 4.50 -13.03 -0.67
N MET A 62 5.71 -13.18 -0.12
CA MET A 62 6.76 -12.16 -0.26
C MET A 62 7.21 -12.04 -1.71
N LYS A 63 7.18 -10.82 -2.24
CA LYS A 63 7.78 -10.45 -3.52
C LYS A 63 9.20 -9.97 -3.22
N GLY A 64 10.19 -10.71 -3.72
CA GLY A 64 11.56 -10.72 -3.16
C GLY A 64 12.37 -9.43 -3.19
N GLU A 65 11.89 -8.34 -3.79
CA GLU A 65 12.59 -7.05 -3.80
C GLU A 65 11.97 -6.07 -2.80
N LEU A 66 12.81 -5.56 -1.88
CA LEU A 66 12.46 -4.47 -0.99
C LEU A 66 12.41 -3.17 -1.80
N LEU A 67 11.34 -2.40 -1.60
CA LEU A 67 11.25 -1.04 -2.12
C LEU A 67 12.15 -0.13 -1.28
N SER A 68 12.89 0.73 -1.98
CA SER A 68 13.61 1.82 -1.34
C SER A 68 12.63 2.89 -0.88
N LEU A 69 13.07 3.72 0.08
CA LEU A 69 12.34 4.91 0.50
C LEU A 69 11.97 5.82 -0.68
N GLU A 70 12.86 5.96 -1.67
CA GLU A 70 12.60 6.75 -2.88
C GLU A 70 11.45 6.14 -3.71
N ALA A 71 11.41 4.81 -3.84
CA ALA A 71 10.34 4.14 -4.56
C ALA A 71 9.00 4.29 -3.84
N VAL A 72 8.96 4.12 -2.51
CA VAL A 72 7.75 4.35 -1.71
C VAL A 72 7.28 5.80 -1.81
N THR A 73 8.21 6.75 -1.71
CA THR A 73 7.91 8.18 -1.85
C THR A 73 7.32 8.49 -3.23
N ALA A 74 7.87 7.91 -4.30
CA ALA A 74 7.36 8.09 -5.65
C ALA A 74 5.94 7.52 -5.81
N LEU A 75 5.62 6.38 -5.17
CA LEU A 75 4.26 5.83 -5.17
C LEU A 75 3.27 6.79 -4.49
N ILE A 76 3.61 7.32 -3.31
CA ILE A 76 2.73 8.26 -2.61
C ILE A 76 2.60 9.57 -3.37
N GLN A 77 3.66 10.07 -3.99
CA GLN A 77 3.57 11.23 -4.87
C GLN A 77 2.61 11.00 -6.05
N ALA A 78 2.64 9.79 -6.65
CA ALA A 78 1.72 9.43 -7.73
C ALA A 78 0.27 9.37 -7.23
N HIS A 79 0.04 8.78 -6.06
CA HIS A 79 -1.26 8.76 -5.39
C HIS A 79 -1.87 10.14 -5.21
N GLU A 80 -1.10 11.03 -4.60
CA GLU A 80 -1.52 12.40 -4.33
C GLU A 80 -1.75 13.22 -5.59
N PHE A 81 -0.93 12.96 -6.62
CA PHE A 81 -1.08 13.57 -7.92
C PHE A 81 -2.35 13.11 -8.62
N SER A 82 -2.68 11.81 -8.55
CA SER A 82 -3.92 11.23 -9.09
C SER A 82 -5.16 11.83 -8.43
N LYS A 83 -5.10 12.08 -7.11
CA LYS A 83 -6.17 12.77 -6.36
C LYS A 83 -6.29 14.27 -6.67
N ALA A 84 -5.38 14.84 -7.46
CA ALA A 84 -5.33 16.26 -7.81
C ALA A 84 -5.30 17.22 -6.60
N GLU A 85 -4.93 16.71 -5.41
CA GLU A 85 -5.02 17.48 -4.16
C GLU A 85 -3.87 18.49 -4.01
N MET A 86 -2.69 18.27 -4.59
CA MET A 86 -1.61 19.27 -4.65
C MET A 86 -0.55 19.02 -5.74
N CYS A 87 0.13 20.09 -6.21
CA CYS A 87 1.36 20.01 -7.01
C CYS A 87 2.56 19.60 -6.13
N LEU A 88 2.73 18.28 -5.89
CA LEU A 88 3.64 17.77 -4.86
C LEU A 88 5.01 17.36 -5.38
N THR A 89 5.76 18.31 -5.92
CA THR A 89 7.20 18.13 -6.21
C THR A 89 8.08 18.17 -4.95
N LYS A 90 7.49 18.18 -3.74
CA LYS A 90 8.19 18.39 -2.45
C LYS A 90 7.91 17.36 -1.37
N ILE A 91 7.09 16.32 -1.62
CA ILE A 91 6.93 15.25 -0.63
C ILE A 91 8.24 14.46 -0.56
N GLN A 92 8.90 14.51 0.59
CA GLN A 92 10.07 13.69 0.90
C GLN A 92 9.89 13.15 2.30
N PHE A 93 9.83 11.83 2.41
CA PHE A 93 9.78 11.14 3.69
C PHE A 93 11.18 10.80 4.17
N ARG A 94 11.35 10.65 5.48
CA ARG A 94 12.63 10.27 6.10
C ARG A 94 12.73 8.77 6.34
N ALA A 95 11.58 8.12 6.50
CA ALA A 95 11.43 6.68 6.64
C ALA A 95 10.23 6.18 5.84
N ILE A 96 10.19 4.88 5.56
CA ILE A 96 9.05 4.25 4.89
C ILE A 96 7.85 4.30 5.83
N ASP A 97 8.04 4.04 7.12
CA ASP A 97 6.98 4.16 8.14
C ASP A 97 6.28 5.53 8.10
N ASP A 98 7.05 6.64 8.10
CA ASP A 98 6.50 8.01 7.98
C ASP A 98 5.67 8.19 6.70
N ALA A 99 6.12 7.55 5.61
CA ALA A 99 5.47 7.62 4.31
C ALA A 99 4.12 6.91 4.34
N ILE A 100 4.06 5.71 4.94
CA ILE A 100 2.82 4.95 5.09
C ILE A 100 1.86 5.66 6.03
N GLU A 101 2.34 6.20 7.16
CA GLU A 101 1.52 6.97 8.10
C GLU A 101 0.90 8.21 7.45
N SER A 102 1.55 8.83 6.48
CA SER A 102 0.98 9.97 5.74
C SER A 102 -0.36 9.63 5.09
N LEU A 103 -0.54 8.38 4.63
CA LEU A 103 -1.78 7.93 3.98
C LEU A 103 -2.94 7.79 4.98
N SER A 104 -2.66 7.58 6.28
CA SER A 104 -3.71 7.44 7.29
C SER A 104 -4.47 8.74 7.55
N PHE A 105 -3.87 9.89 7.24
CA PHE A 105 -4.46 11.22 7.46
C PHE A 105 -5.40 11.66 6.32
N GLN A 106 -5.60 10.83 5.30
CA GLN A 106 -6.29 11.19 4.06
C GLN A 106 -7.54 10.33 3.77
N GLN A 107 -8.01 9.56 4.74
CA GLN A 107 -9.30 8.83 4.68
C GLN A 107 -10.47 9.70 5.17
#